data_AF-A0AAE9F189-F1
#
_entry.id   AF-A0AAE9F189-F1
#
_cell.length_a   1.000
_cell.length_b   1.000
_cell.length_c   1.000
_cell.angle_alpha   90.00
_cell.angle_beta   90.00
_cell.angle_gamma   90.00
#
_symmetry.space_group_name_H-M   'P 1'
#
loop_
_entity.id
_entity.type
_entity.pdbx_description
1 polymer ?
#
loop_
_entity_poly.entity_id
_entity_poly.type
_entity_poly.pdbx_seq_one_letter_code
_entity_poly.pdbx_strand_id
1 'polypeptide(L)'
;MIGGTWLLCLLINSYMFMYVCQLKYNNKLRATVFNDSALCDYVAWFGDFVKNSILVCIFMVIDILTILKVREIRLFSMNNNNKNNESISEREKRFLKQTISQGTIFLIQLITWFLIDNITSNQVVIFLLSGYAFLAIHVFDG
;
A
#
# COMPACT_ATOMS: atom_id res chain seq x y z
N MET A 1 7.29 3.18 20.94
CA MET A 1 7.25 4.15 19.82
C MET A 1 6.31 3.70 18.70
N ILE A 2 6.48 2.50 18.13
CA ILE A 2 5.60 1.97 17.06
C ILE A 2 4.11 2.02 17.43
N GLY A 3 3.72 1.48 18.59
CA GLY A 3 2.32 1.50 19.03
C GLY A 3 1.69 2.89 19.13
N GLY A 4 2.47 3.91 19.51
CA GLY A 4 1.98 5.30 19.57
C GLY A 4 1.73 5.89 18.19
N THR A 5 2.60 5.61 17.22
CA THR A 5 2.42 6.01 15.82
C THR A 5 1.17 5.37 15.21
N TRP A 6 0.97 4.07 15.46
CA TRP A 6 -0.22 3.36 14.99
C TRP A 6 -1.51 3.97 15.58
N LEU A 7 -1.52 4.22 16.89
CA LEU A 7 -2.68 4.77 17.58
C LEU A 7 -3.01 6.19 17.08
N LEU A 8 -1.99 7.02 16.85
CA LEU A 8 -2.16 8.35 16.27
C LEU A 8 -2.72 8.29 14.84
N CYS A 9 -2.17 7.44 13.97
CA CYS A 9 -2.69 7.24 12.62
C CYS A 9 -4.14 6.76 12.64
N LEU A 10 -4.48 5.82 13.53
CA LEU A 10 -5.82 5.27 13.67
C LEU A 10 -6.82 6.35 14.12
N LEU A 11 -6.45 7.17 15.11
CA LEU A 11 -7.27 8.30 15.56
C LEU A 11 -7.49 9.35 14.46
N ILE A 12 -6.44 9.75 13.74
CA ILE A 12 -6.54 10.76 12.68
C ILE A 12 -7.43 10.24 11.54
N ASN A 13 -7.21 9.01 11.07
CA ASN A 13 -8.01 8.42 10.01
C ASN A 13 -9.48 8.21 10.47
N SER A 14 -9.69 7.79 11.71
CA SER A 14 -11.05 7.61 12.26
C SER A 14 -11.79 8.94 12.35
N TYR A 15 -11.10 10.01 12.77
CA TYR A 15 -11.66 11.36 12.79
C TYR A 15 -12.07 11.82 11.39
N MET A 16 -11.17 11.66 10.41
CA MET A 16 -11.44 12.00 9.01
C MET A 16 -12.61 11.20 8.42
N PHE A 17 -12.67 9.89 8.66
CA PHE A 17 -13.66 9.00 8.03
C PHE A 17 -15.02 8.91 8.75
N MET A 18 -15.10 9.20 10.04
CA MET A 18 -16.38 9.21 10.77
C MET A 18 -17.01 10.59 10.88
N TYR A 19 -16.20 11.65 11.04
CA TYR A 19 -16.70 12.98 11.39
C TYR A 19 -16.60 13.99 10.26
N VAL A 20 -15.53 13.92 9.44
CA VAL A 20 -15.35 14.88 8.32
C VAL A 20 -16.07 14.36 7.07
N CYS A 21 -15.70 13.18 6.61
CA CYS A 21 -16.21 12.58 5.38
C CYS A 21 -16.62 11.13 5.61
N GLN A 22 -17.91 10.96 5.90
CA GLN A 22 -18.49 9.64 6.16
C GLN A 22 -18.41 8.73 4.94
N LEU A 23 -17.80 7.57 5.13
CA LEU A 23 -17.91 6.44 4.21
C LEU A 23 -19.33 5.88 4.31
N LYS A 24 -20.11 6.00 3.24
CA LYS A 24 -21.47 5.45 3.15
C LYS A 24 -21.53 4.37 2.09
N TYR A 25 -22.34 3.35 2.35
CA TYR A 25 -22.63 2.35 1.33
C TYR A 25 -23.52 2.95 0.25
N ASN A 26 -23.02 3.00 -0.98
CA ASN A 26 -23.79 3.47 -2.12
C ASN A 26 -24.45 2.28 -2.82
N ASN A 27 -25.78 2.21 -2.70
CA ASN A 27 -26.58 1.15 -3.30
C ASN A 27 -26.47 1.07 -4.83
N LYS A 28 -26.14 2.18 -5.51
CA LYS A 28 -25.99 2.22 -6.97
C LYS A 28 -24.67 1.61 -7.44
N LEU A 29 -23.60 1.76 -6.66
CA LEU A 29 -22.26 1.23 -6.97
C LEU A 29 -21.99 -0.11 -6.28
N ARG A 30 -22.85 -0.50 -5.33
CA ARG A 30 -22.66 -1.61 -4.39
C ARG A 30 -21.32 -1.52 -3.64
N ALA A 31 -20.79 -0.31 -3.44
CA ALA A 31 -19.51 -0.08 -2.80
C ALA A 31 -19.62 0.98 -1.70
N THR A 32 -18.71 0.92 -0.73
CA THR A 32 -18.53 1.99 0.27
C THR A 32 -17.73 3.10 -0.37
N VAL A 33 -18.35 4.27 -0.54
CA VAL A 33 -17.73 5.45 -1.14
C VAL A 33 -17.86 6.64 -0.19
N PHE A 34 -17.01 7.64 -0.39
CA PHE A 34 -17.13 8.90 0.32
C PHE A 34 -18.42 9.62 -0.07
N ASN A 35 -18.91 10.49 0.82
CA ASN A 35 -20.09 11.29 0.54
C ASN A 35 -19.85 12.24 -0.64
N ASP A 36 -20.86 12.39 -1.50
CA ASP A 36 -20.80 13.09 -2.79
C ASP A 36 -20.74 14.62 -2.59
N SER A 37 -19.57 15.11 -2.19
CA SER A 37 -19.31 16.52 -1.92
C SER A 37 -17.87 16.86 -2.30
N ALA A 38 -17.66 18.04 -2.89
CA ALA A 38 -16.34 18.47 -3.37
C ALA A 38 -15.25 18.46 -2.28
N LEU A 39 -15.63 18.67 -1.01
CA LEU A 39 -14.72 18.57 0.12
C LEU A 39 -14.26 17.13 0.35
N CYS A 40 -15.17 16.16 0.26
CA CYS A 40 -14.84 14.75 0.47
C CYS A 40 -14.07 14.15 -0.70
N ASP A 41 -14.28 14.62 -1.92
CA ASP A 41 -13.42 14.24 -3.05
C ASP A 41 -11.99 14.74 -2.84
N TYR A 42 -11.82 15.97 -2.36
CA TYR A 42 -10.51 16.51 -2.03
C TYR A 42 -9.84 15.74 -0.89
N VAL A 43 -10.59 15.40 0.16
CA VAL A 43 -10.09 14.61 1.29
C VAL A 43 -9.73 13.19 0.85
N ALA A 44 -10.54 12.53 0.01
CA ALA A 44 -10.24 11.21 -0.52
C ALA A 44 -8.97 11.25 -1.38
N TRP A 45 -8.86 12.23 -2.28
CA TRP A 45 -7.72 12.34 -3.18
C TRP A 45 -6.42 12.70 -2.44
N PHE A 46 -6.41 13.78 -1.64
CA PHE A 46 -5.18 14.25 -1.01
C PHE A 46 -4.93 13.61 0.35
N GLY A 47 -5.99 13.38 1.14
CA GLY A 47 -5.91 12.83 2.48
C GLY A 47 -5.67 11.32 2.49
N ASP A 48 -6.10 10.62 1.45
CA ASP A 48 -5.94 9.17 1.34
C ASP A 48 -5.03 8.78 0.15
N PHE A 49 -5.44 9.00 -1.10
CA PHE A 49 -4.69 8.51 -2.27
C PHE A 49 -3.26 9.02 -2.33
N VAL A 50 -3.07 10.33 -2.49
CA VAL A 50 -1.75 10.96 -2.70
C VAL A 50 -0.84 10.70 -1.51
N LYS A 51 -1.35 10.85 -0.28
CA LYS A 51 -0.59 10.63 0.95
C LYS A 51 -0.07 9.20 1.04
N ASN A 52 -0.93 8.20 0.84
CA ASN A 52 -0.53 6.79 0.94
C ASN A 52 0.38 6.38 -0.23
N SER A 53 0.11 6.85 -1.45
CA SER A 53 0.97 6.57 -2.62
C SER A 53 2.38 7.12 -2.43
N ILE A 54 2.54 8.35 -1.93
CA ILE A 54 3.87 8.93 -1.67
C ILE A 54 4.62 8.11 -0.62
N LEU A 55 3.96 7.73 0.48
CA LEU A 55 4.59 6.93 1.53
C LEU A 55 5.07 5.57 0.99
N VAL A 56 4.25 4.88 0.22
CA VAL A 56 4.60 3.57 -0.35
C VAL A 56 5.75 3.72 -1.35
N CYS A 57 5.73 4.74 -2.21
CA CYS A 57 6.85 5.03 -3.11
C CYS A 57 8.16 5.28 -2.35
N ILE A 58 8.13 6.03 -1.23
CA ILE A 58 9.31 6.26 -0.39
C ILE A 58 9.84 4.93 0.16
N PHE A 59 8.97 4.08 0.72
CA PHE A 59 9.39 2.78 1.24
C PHE A 59 9.98 1.89 0.14
N MET A 60 9.35 1.82 -1.02
CA MET A 60 9.88 1.06 -2.16
C MET A 60 11.26 1.56 -2.60
N VAL A 61 11.50 2.87 -2.62
CA VAL A 61 12.82 3.43 -2.94
C VAL A 61 13.86 3.01 -1.90
N ILE A 62 13.53 3.08 -0.61
CA ILE A 62 14.42 2.64 0.48
C ILE A 62 14.76 1.14 0.33
N ASP A 63 13.77 0.31 0.03
CA ASP A 63 13.97 -1.14 -0.15
C ASP A 63 14.87 -1.43 -1.36
N ILE A 64 14.64 -0.75 -2.49
CA ILE A 64 15.47 -0.87 -3.69
C ILE A 64 16.92 -0.45 -3.39
N LEU A 65 17.12 0.70 -2.74
CA LEU A 65 18.46 1.16 -2.34
C LEU A 65 19.15 0.17 -1.40
N THR A 66 18.38 -0.44 -0.49
CA THR A 66 18.88 -1.48 0.42
C THR A 66 19.32 -2.73 -0.35
N ILE A 67 18.53 -3.19 -1.33
CA ILE A 67 18.91 -4.32 -2.21
C ILE A 67 20.18 -4.01 -2.99
N LEU A 68 20.30 -2.81 -3.56
CA LEU A 68 21.47 -2.39 -4.33
C LEU A 68 22.73 -2.41 -3.46
N LYS A 69 22.67 -1.84 -2.25
CA LYS A 69 23.78 -1.89 -1.29
C LYS A 69 24.15 -3.30 -0.86
N VAL A 70 23.16 -4.15 -0.57
CA VAL A 70 23.41 -5.56 -0.22
C VAL A 70 24.08 -6.30 -1.38
N ARG A 71 23.72 -5.98 -2.64
CA ARG A 71 24.36 -6.56 -3.83
C ARG A 71 25.80 -6.09 -3.98
N GLU A 72 26.06 -4.81 -3.77
CA GLU A 72 27.41 -4.22 -3.84
C GLU A 72 28.36 -4.84 -2.80
N ILE A 73 27.92 -4.91 -1.54
CA ILE A 73 28.71 -5.53 -0.45
C ILE A 73 29.02 -7.00 -0.75
N ARG A 74 28.07 -7.74 -1.35
CA ARG A 74 28.33 -9.14 -1.73
C ARG A 74 29.35 -9.25 -2.85
N LEU A 75 29.24 -8.45 -3.91
CA LEU A 75 30.21 -8.48 -5.01
C LEU A 75 31.63 -8.23 -4.49
N PHE A 76 31.77 -7.34 -3.51
CA PHE A 76 33.03 -7.10 -2.82
C PHE A 76 33.47 -8.29 -1.94
N SER A 77 32.54 -8.93 -1.21
CA SER A 77 32.84 -10.06 -0.31
C SER A 77 33.14 -11.38 -1.03
N MET A 78 32.52 -11.65 -2.20
CA MET A 78 32.84 -12.80 -3.05
C MET A 78 34.29 -12.74 -3.53
N ASN A 79 34.79 -11.53 -3.80
CA ASN A 79 36.19 -11.32 -4.15
C ASN A 79 37.16 -11.63 -2.97
N ASN A 80 36.65 -11.68 -1.73
CA ASN A 80 37.41 -11.87 -0.51
C ASN A 80 37.20 -13.27 0.17
N ASN A 81 36.60 -14.25 -0.52
CA ASN A 81 36.49 -15.66 -0.10
C ASN A 81 35.80 -15.95 1.27
N ASN A 82 34.95 -15.06 1.78
CA ASN A 82 34.30 -15.24 3.09
C ASN A 82 32.92 -15.93 2.96
N LYS A 83 32.86 -17.25 3.15
CA LYS A 83 31.69 -18.12 2.87
C LYS A 83 30.53 -18.05 3.89
N ASN A 84 30.73 -17.51 5.10
CA ASN A 84 29.70 -17.56 6.15
C ASN A 84 28.57 -16.51 6.02
N ASN A 85 28.71 -15.50 5.14
CA ASN A 85 27.70 -14.42 4.97
C ASN A 85 26.63 -14.71 3.90
N GLU A 86 26.70 -15.83 3.18
CA GLU A 86 25.86 -16.06 2.00
C GLU A 86 24.39 -16.40 2.35
N SER A 87 24.15 -17.22 3.38
CA SER A 87 22.81 -17.71 3.72
C SER A 87 21.93 -16.66 4.40
N ILE A 88 22.48 -15.84 5.29
CA ILE A 88 21.78 -14.73 5.95
C ILE A 88 21.37 -13.67 4.92
N SER A 89 22.28 -13.35 3.99
CA SER A 89 22.03 -12.37 2.91
C SER A 89 20.95 -12.81 1.92
N GLU A 90 20.85 -14.10 1.58
CA GLU A 90 19.78 -14.60 0.69
C GLU A 90 18.39 -14.45 1.31
N ARG A 91 18.27 -14.66 2.63
CA ARG A 91 17.01 -14.48 3.35
C ARG A 91 16.57 -13.02 3.35
N GLU A 92 17.49 -12.10 3.61
CA GLU A 92 17.24 -10.65 3.57
C GLU A 92 16.82 -10.17 2.17
N LYS A 93 17.46 -10.69 1.11
CA LYS A 93 17.05 -10.38 -0.27
C LYS A 93 15.66 -10.86 -0.61
N ARG A 94 15.28 -12.05 -0.15
CA ARG A 94 13.91 -12.58 -0.36
C ARG A 94 12.88 -11.71 0.35
N PHE A 95 13.18 -11.30 1.59
CA PHE A 95 12.35 -10.38 2.34
C PHE A 95 12.19 -9.03 1.61
N LEU A 96 13.28 -8.41 1.17
CA LEU A 96 13.23 -7.15 0.43
C LEU A 96 12.46 -7.26 -0.90
N LYS A 97 12.60 -8.37 -1.63
CA LYS A 97 11.81 -8.63 -2.84
C LYS A 97 10.32 -8.77 -2.53
N GLN A 98 9.98 -9.38 -1.39
CA GLN A 98 8.61 -9.51 -0.93
C GLN A 98 8.02 -8.11 -0.64
N THR A 99 8.74 -7.27 0.11
CA THR A 99 8.30 -5.91 0.45
C THR A 99 8.10 -5.02 -0.78
N ILE A 100 9.00 -5.09 -1.77
CA ILE A 100 8.82 -4.35 -3.05
C ILE A 100 7.58 -4.84 -3.80
N SER A 101 7.36 -6.15 -3.86
CA SER A 101 6.19 -6.74 -4.55
C SER A 101 4.89 -6.34 -3.85
N GLN A 102 4.86 -6.43 -2.52
CA GLN A 102 3.77 -5.95 -1.66
C GLN A 102 3.46 -4.48 -1.91
N GLY A 103 4.48 -3.61 -1.90
CA GLY A 103 4.30 -2.17 -2.16
C GLY A 103 3.75 -1.90 -3.57
N THR A 104 4.22 -2.66 -4.57
CA THR A 104 3.73 -2.55 -5.95
C THR A 104 2.27 -2.96 -6.07
N ILE A 105 1.89 -4.11 -5.48
CA ILE A 105 0.51 -4.60 -5.49
C ILE A 105 -0.42 -3.61 -4.79
N PHE A 106 0.02 -3.05 -3.65
CA PHE A 106 -0.74 -2.05 -2.92
C PHE A 106 -0.95 -0.75 -3.73
N LEU A 107 0.07 -0.27 -4.45
CA LEU A 107 -0.07 0.87 -5.36
C LEU A 107 -1.06 0.60 -6.50
N ILE A 108 -0.97 -0.58 -7.13
CA ILE A 108 -1.91 -0.99 -8.19
C ILE A 108 -3.34 -1.01 -7.64
N GLN A 109 -3.54 -1.52 -6.43
CA GLN A 109 -4.85 -1.55 -5.78
C GLN A 109 -5.39 -0.14 -5.51
N LEU A 110 -4.57 0.77 -4.99
CA LEU A 110 -4.96 2.17 -4.76
C LEU A 110 -5.40 2.83 -6.07
N ILE A 111 -4.61 2.69 -7.13
CA ILE A 111 -4.93 3.25 -8.46
C ILE A 111 -6.24 2.64 -8.97
N THR A 112 -6.38 1.32 -8.82
CA THR A 112 -7.56 0.59 -9.27
C THR A 112 -8.81 1.06 -8.53
N TRP A 113 -8.75 1.24 -7.21
CA TRP A 113 -9.88 1.71 -6.40
C TRP A 113 -10.36 3.10 -6.84
N PHE A 114 -9.44 4.05 -7.11
CA PHE A 114 -9.79 5.40 -7.53
C PHE A 114 -10.25 5.50 -8.99
N LEU A 115 -9.84 4.57 -9.86
CA LEU A 115 -10.18 4.60 -11.28
C LEU A 115 -11.31 3.64 -11.66
N ILE A 116 -11.76 2.75 -10.77
CA ILE A 116 -12.68 1.66 -11.13
C ILE A 116 -13.99 2.16 -11.74
N ASP A 117 -14.57 3.23 -11.18
CA ASP A 117 -15.82 3.83 -11.65
C ASP A 117 -15.68 4.46 -13.05
N ASN A 118 -14.46 4.89 -13.42
CA ASN A 118 -14.17 5.40 -14.77
C ASN A 118 -13.89 4.26 -15.77
N ILE A 119 -13.47 3.09 -15.29
CA ILE A 119 -13.09 1.94 -16.13
C ILE A 119 -14.30 1.04 -16.44
N THR A 120 -15.22 0.87 -15.49
CA THR A 120 -16.37 -0.02 -15.64
C THR A 120 -17.59 0.49 -14.90
N SER A 121 -18.76 0.30 -15.50
CA SER A 121 -20.05 0.53 -14.84
C SER A 121 -20.66 -0.76 -14.28
N ASN A 122 -19.94 -1.90 -14.35
CA ASN A 122 -20.42 -3.17 -13.83
C ASN A 122 -20.28 -3.22 -12.30
N GLN A 123 -21.40 -3.10 -11.60
CA GLN A 123 -21.50 -3.09 -10.14
C GLN A 123 -20.86 -4.32 -9.47
N VAL A 124 -20.89 -5.49 -10.11
CA VAL A 124 -20.28 -6.72 -9.56
C VAL A 124 -18.75 -6.58 -9.58
N VAL A 125 -18.21 -6.06 -10.68
CA VAL A 125 -16.76 -5.84 -10.83
C VAL A 125 -16.29 -4.78 -9.83
N ILE A 126 -17.02 -3.66 -9.71
CA ILE A 126 -16.70 -2.60 -8.75
C ILE A 126 -16.66 -3.18 -7.32
N PHE A 127 -17.70 -3.90 -6.90
CA PHE A 127 -17.75 -4.52 -5.57
C PHE A 127 -16.60 -5.51 -5.31
N LEU A 128 -16.30 -6.38 -6.28
CA LEU A 128 -15.22 -7.36 -6.15
C LEU A 128 -13.84 -6.69 -6.08
N LEU A 129 -13.57 -5.68 -6.89
CA LEU A 129 -12.27 -4.99 -6.90
C LEU A 129 -12.09 -4.04 -5.73
N SER A 130 -13.13 -3.28 -5.35
CA SER A 130 -13.05 -2.28 -4.29
C SER A 130 -13.09 -2.92 -2.90
N GLY A 131 -13.83 -4.02 -2.73
CA GLY A 131 -13.98 -4.70 -1.45
C GLY A 131 -13.14 -5.98 -1.33
N TYR A 132 -13.40 -6.96 -2.19
CA TYR A 132 -12.81 -8.30 -2.03
C TYR A 132 -11.32 -8.34 -2.37
N ALA A 133 -10.92 -7.72 -3.48
CA ALA A 133 -9.50 -7.65 -3.87
C ALA A 133 -8.68 -6.84 -2.85
N PHE A 134 -9.26 -5.77 -2.30
CA PHE A 134 -8.66 -4.99 -1.21
C PHE A 134 -8.35 -5.87 0.01
N LEU A 135 -9.33 -6.64 0.50
CA LEU A 135 -9.14 -7.54 1.64
C LEU A 135 -8.15 -8.67 1.31
N ALA A 136 -8.25 -9.25 0.10
CA ALA A 136 -7.38 -10.34 -0.32
C ALA A 136 -5.91 -9.93 -0.32
N ILE A 137 -5.58 -8.75 -0.86
CA ILE A 137 -4.20 -8.24 -0.89
C ILE A 137 -3.64 -8.12 0.53
N HIS A 138 -4.41 -7.60 1.47
CA HIS A 138 -3.97 -7.47 2.87
C HIS A 138 -3.87 -8.80 3.62
N VAL A 139 -4.60 -9.84 3.20
CA VAL A 139 -4.48 -11.20 3.74
C VAL A 139 -3.24 -11.91 3.19
N PHE A 140 -2.95 -11.75 1.90
CA PHE A 140 -1.75 -12.32 1.27
C PHE A 140 -0.45 -11.62 1.68
N ASP A 141 -0.58 -10.48 2.36
CA ASP A 141 0.52 -9.71 2.89
C ASP A 141 1.10 -10.27 4.20
N GLY A 142 0.35 -11.16 4.86
CA GLY A 142 0.67 -11.79 6.15
C GLY A 142 1.37 -13.13 6.05
#